data_AF-A0A183DLF5-F1
#
_entry.id   AF-A0A183DLF5-F1
#
_cell.length_a   1.000
_cell.length_b   1.000
_cell.length_c   1.000
_cell.angle_alpha   90.00
_cell.angle_beta   90.00
_cell.angle_gamma   90.00
#
_symmetry.space_group_name_H-M   'P 1'
#
loop_
_entity.id
_entity.type
_entity.pdbx_description
1 polymer ?
#
loop_
_entity_poly.entity_id
_entity_poly.type
_entity_poly.pdbx_seq_one_letter_code
_entity_poly.pdbx_strand_id
1 'polypeptide(L)'
;LFEDKKYDACIELCMKAVEIGREQRADYTHIAKAFARIGNAYVKLDNLKEALTYFDKSLSEHRDPELVKKRKMLEKELKEKERLAYINPEIAEKEKIKGNEFFKRG
;
A
#
# COMPACT_ATOMS: atom_id res chain seq x y z
N LEU A 1 -16.83 9.47 9.28
CA LEU A 1 -15.54 8.78 9.62
C LEU A 1 -14.65 8.42 8.42
N PHE A 2 -15.15 7.78 7.35
CA PHE A 2 -14.37 7.64 6.09
C PHE A 2 -14.42 8.91 5.22
N GLU A 3 -15.50 9.68 5.33
CA GLU A 3 -15.72 10.94 4.59
C GLU A 3 -14.99 12.15 5.19
N ASP A 4 -14.47 12.06 6.42
CA ASP A 4 -13.83 13.18 7.12
C ASP A 4 -12.29 13.25 6.92
N LYS A 5 -11.72 12.46 6.00
CA LYS A 5 -10.25 12.27 5.84
C LYS A 5 -9.51 11.82 7.12
N LYS A 6 -10.24 11.38 8.15
CA LYS A 6 -9.67 10.80 9.38
C LYS A 6 -9.30 9.32 9.16
N TYR A 7 -8.44 9.08 8.18
CA TYR A 7 -8.01 7.72 7.83
C TYR A 7 -7.27 7.05 9.00
N ASP A 8 -6.49 7.80 9.76
CA ASP A 8 -5.79 7.30 10.95
C ASP A 8 -6.77 6.83 12.03
N ALA A 9 -7.80 7.62 12.34
CA ALA A 9 -8.83 7.22 13.30
C ALA A 9 -9.62 5.99 12.81
N CYS A 10 -9.87 5.89 11.50
CA CYS A 10 -10.50 4.70 10.91
C CYS A 10 -9.62 3.45 11.10
N ILE A 11 -8.31 3.58 10.88
CA ILE A 11 -7.34 2.51 11.08
C ILE A 11 -7.34 2.07 12.54
N GLU A 12 -7.21 3.01 13.49
CA GLU A 12 -7.20 2.70 14.93
C GLU A 12 -8.49 1.99 15.38
N LEU A 13 -9.65 2.46 14.93
CA LEU A 13 -10.93 1.84 15.27
C LEU A 13 -11.06 0.44 14.67
N CYS A 14 -10.64 0.25 13.41
CA CYS A 14 -10.67 -1.06 12.78
C CYS A 14 -9.68 -2.03 13.43
N MET A 15 -8.51 -1.55 13.90
CA MET A 15 -7.54 -2.35 14.65
C MET A 15 -8.12 -2.82 15.99
N LYS A 16 -8.74 -1.92 16.75
CA LYS A 16 -9.47 -2.28 17.98
C LYS A 16 -10.61 -3.26 17.70
N ALA A 17 -11.34 -3.09 16.59
CA ALA A 17 -12.40 -4.01 16.19
C ALA A 17 -11.87 -5.42 15.87
N VAL A 18 -10.68 -5.53 15.27
CA VAL A 18 -10.00 -6.81 15.04
C VAL A 18 -9.60 -7.47 16.36
N GLU A 19 -9.03 -6.71 17.30
CA GLU A 19 -8.63 -7.21 18.62
C GLU A 19 -9.84 -7.76 19.39
N ILE A 20 -10.87 -6.93 19.55
CA ILE A 20 -12.12 -7.32 20.22
C ILE A 20 -12.78 -8.50 19.48
N GLY A 21 -12.79 -8.48 18.15
CA GLY A 21 -13.34 -9.55 17.33
C GLY A 21 -12.63 -10.88 17.56
N ARG A 22 -11.30 -10.87 17.70
CA ARG A 22 -10.52 -12.08 18.01
C ARG A 22 -10.75 -12.57 19.43
N GLU A 23 -10.81 -11.66 20.41
CA GLU A 23 -11.11 -12.01 21.81
C GLU A 23 -12.49 -12.65 21.96
N GLN A 24 -13.49 -12.11 21.27
CA GLN A 24 -14.87 -12.58 21.32
C GLN A 24 -15.14 -13.76 20.37
N ARG A 25 -14.13 -14.25 19.64
CA ARG A 25 -14.28 -15.30 18.61
C ARG A 25 -15.35 -14.96 17.57
N ALA A 26 -15.39 -13.70 17.17
CA ALA A 26 -16.24 -13.22 16.10
C ALA A 26 -15.92 -13.96 14.79
N ASP A 27 -16.91 -14.02 13.91
CA ASP A 27 -16.77 -14.68 12.62
C ASP A 27 -15.61 -14.08 11.80
N TYR A 28 -14.79 -14.97 11.23
CA TYR A 28 -13.56 -14.62 10.52
C TYR A 28 -13.81 -13.69 9.32
N THR A 29 -15.01 -13.70 8.73
CA THR A 29 -15.36 -12.78 7.64
C THR A 29 -15.47 -11.33 8.12
N HIS A 30 -15.86 -11.08 9.38
CA HIS A 30 -15.89 -9.74 9.96
C HIS A 30 -14.48 -9.21 10.23
N ILE A 31 -13.60 -10.07 10.73
CA ILE A 31 -12.19 -9.75 10.95
C ILE A 31 -11.50 -9.42 9.61
N ALA A 32 -11.75 -10.24 8.58
CA ALA A 32 -11.27 -9.97 7.22
C ALA A 32 -11.77 -8.63 6.68
N LYS A 33 -13.07 -8.32 6.82
CA LYS A 33 -13.63 -7.02 6.40
C LYS A 33 -12.98 -5.84 7.12
N ALA A 34 -12.65 -5.98 8.41
CA ALA A 34 -11.94 -4.95 9.15
C ALA A 34 -10.51 -4.73 8.61
N PHE A 35 -9.77 -5.80 8.33
CA PHE A 35 -8.46 -5.71 7.67
C PHE A 35 -8.54 -5.09 6.27
N ALA A 36 -9.53 -5.45 5.46
CA ALA A 36 -9.75 -4.84 4.15
C ALA A 36 -10.05 -3.33 4.25
N ARG A 37 -10.79 -2.89 5.27
CA ARG A 37 -11.03 -1.46 5.54
C ARG A 37 -9.75 -0.72 5.91
N ILE A 38 -8.89 -1.32 6.75
CA ILE A 38 -7.58 -0.78 7.08
C ILE A 38 -6.72 -0.62 5.82
N GLY A 39 -6.64 -1.68 4.99
CA GLY A 39 -5.92 -1.63 3.72
C GLY A 39 -6.40 -0.48 2.81
N ASN A 40 -7.73 -0.29 2.70
CA ASN A 40 -8.30 0.81 1.93
C ASN A 40 -7.96 2.20 2.49
N ALA A 41 -7.88 2.36 3.81
CA ALA A 41 -7.47 3.61 4.44
C ALA A 41 -6.00 3.92 4.10
N TYR A 42 -5.11 2.92 4.15
CA TYR A 42 -3.71 3.10 3.75
C TYR A 42 -3.53 3.44 2.27
N VAL A 43 -4.37 2.89 1.37
CA VAL A 43 -4.39 3.31 -0.04
C VAL A 43 -4.71 4.81 -0.17
N LYS A 44 -5.64 5.33 0.66
CA LYS A 44 -5.99 6.76 0.66
C LYS A 44 -4.90 7.65 1.26
N LEU A 45 -4.04 7.09 2.11
CA LEU A 45 -2.86 7.74 2.66
C LEU A 45 -1.61 7.62 1.75
N ASP A 46 -1.78 7.08 0.54
CA ASP A 46 -0.70 6.75 -0.42
C ASP A 46 0.37 5.78 0.13
N ASN A 47 0.09 5.13 1.26
CA ASN A 47 0.97 4.13 1.84
C ASN A 47 0.63 2.73 1.28
N LEU A 48 1.08 2.48 0.06
CA LEU A 48 0.76 1.25 -0.68
C LEU A 48 1.37 -0.01 -0.05
N LYS A 49 2.52 0.09 0.63
CA LYS A 49 3.19 -1.03 1.30
C LYS A 49 2.35 -1.57 2.45
N GLU A 50 1.84 -0.67 3.26
CA GLU A 50 1.03 -1.03 4.41
C GLU A 50 -0.34 -1.51 3.94
N ALA A 51 -0.91 -0.87 2.91
CA ALA A 51 -2.13 -1.34 2.27
C ALA A 51 -2.04 -2.81 1.83
N LEU A 52 -0.96 -3.19 1.12
CA LEU A 52 -0.73 -4.57 0.70
C LEU A 52 -0.61 -5.52 1.88
N THR A 53 0.11 -5.12 2.93
CA THR A 53 0.26 -5.92 4.16
C THR A 53 -1.09 -6.23 4.81
N TYR A 54 -1.98 -5.24 4.89
CA TYR A 54 -3.31 -5.43 5.48
C TYR A 54 -4.27 -6.18 4.55
N PHE A 55 -4.14 -6.04 3.23
CA PHE A 55 -4.87 -6.89 2.29
C PHE A 55 -4.42 -8.35 2.39
N ASP A 56 -3.13 -8.62 2.59
CA ASP A 56 -2.64 -9.97 2.83
C ASP A 56 -3.19 -10.56 4.12
N LYS A 57 -3.19 -9.79 5.22
CA LYS A 57 -3.83 -10.20 6.48
C LYS A 57 -5.31 -10.52 6.28
N SER A 58 -6.04 -9.67 5.55
CA SER A 58 -7.46 -9.92 5.24
C SER A 58 -7.64 -11.22 4.44
N LEU A 59 -6.79 -11.47 3.44
CA LEU A 59 -6.87 -12.66 2.59
C LEU A 59 -6.48 -13.95 3.33
N SER A 60 -5.62 -13.85 4.35
CA SER A 60 -5.31 -14.96 5.25
C SER A 60 -6.49 -15.34 6.14
N GLU A 61 -7.29 -14.38 6.57
CA GLU A 61 -8.51 -14.63 7.36
C GLU A 61 -9.66 -15.13 6.48
N HIS A 62 -9.89 -14.47 5.34
CA HIS A 62 -10.91 -14.86 4.38
C HIS A 62 -10.49 -14.47 2.96
N ARG A 63 -10.34 -15.47 2.10
CA ARG A 63 -9.88 -15.27 0.74
C ARG A 63 -11.01 -14.78 -0.17
N ASP A 64 -11.07 -13.47 -0.36
CA ASP A 64 -11.99 -12.80 -1.27
C ASP A 64 -11.36 -12.58 -2.67
N PRO A 65 -11.94 -13.14 -3.76
CA PRO A 65 -11.45 -12.95 -5.13
C PRO A 65 -11.36 -11.48 -5.57
N GLU A 66 -12.26 -10.62 -5.12
CA GLU A 66 -12.23 -9.19 -5.47
C GLU A 66 -11.03 -8.50 -4.82
N LEU A 67 -10.77 -8.85 -3.56
CA LEU A 67 -9.64 -8.33 -2.81
C LEU A 67 -8.30 -8.81 -3.40
N VAL A 68 -8.24 -10.05 -3.89
CA VAL A 68 -7.06 -10.57 -4.62
C VAL A 68 -6.77 -9.73 -5.87
N LYS A 69 -7.79 -9.39 -6.66
CA LYS A 69 -7.61 -8.54 -7.85
C LYS A 69 -7.09 -7.16 -7.46
N LYS A 70 -7.67 -6.56 -6.42
CA LYS A 70 -7.27 -5.25 -5.91
C LYS A 70 -5.83 -5.23 -5.40
N ARG A 71 -5.43 -6.22 -4.60
CA ARG A 71 -4.06 -6.41 -4.13
C ARG A 71 -3.08 -6.47 -5.30
N LYS A 72 -3.36 -7.29 -6.33
CA LYS A 72 -2.50 -7.42 -7.51
C LYS A 72 -2.34 -6.10 -8.28
N MET A 73 -3.40 -5.30 -8.37
CA MET A 73 -3.32 -3.98 -9.00
C MET A 73 -2.41 -3.03 -8.22
N LEU A 74 -2.58 -2.97 -6.90
CA LEU A 74 -1.77 -2.12 -6.02
C LEU A 74 -0.29 -2.54 -5.99
N GLU A 75 -0.03 -3.85 -6.05
CA GLU A 75 1.34 -4.39 -6.13
C GLU A 75 2.05 -3.95 -7.41
N LYS A 76 1.34 -3.94 -8.55
CA LYS A 76 1.87 -3.41 -9.81
C LYS A 76 2.13 -1.91 -9.72
N GLU A 77 1.21 -1.15 -9.12
CA GLU A 77 1.35 0.28 -8.93
C GLU A 77 2.57 0.62 -8.06
N LEU A 78 2.74 -0.08 -6.93
CA LEU A 78 3.90 0.09 -6.05
C LEU A 78 5.20 -0.21 -6.79
N LYS A 79 5.26 -1.34 -7.52
CA LYS A 79 6.44 -1.72 -8.30
C LYS A 79 6.78 -0.69 -9.37
N GLU A 80 5.78 -0.11 -10.02
CA GLU A 80 5.99 0.95 -11.02
C GLU A 80 6.46 2.25 -10.35
N LYS A 81 5.89 2.64 -9.21
CA LYS A 81 6.36 3.80 -8.42
C LYS A 81 7.82 3.60 -7.99
N GLU A 82 8.18 2.42 -7.50
CA GLU A 82 9.56 2.09 -7.12
C GLU A 82 10.50 2.09 -8.33
N ARG A 83 10.06 1.56 -9.48
CA ARG A 83 10.82 1.59 -10.74
C ARG A 83 11.09 3.02 -11.21
N LEU A 84 10.08 3.88 -11.20
CA LEU A 84 10.20 5.29 -11.58
C LEU A 84 11.10 6.06 -10.61
N ALA A 85 10.98 5.81 -9.31
CA ALA A 85 11.86 6.38 -8.30
C ALA A 85 13.32 5.95 -8.47
N TYR A 86 13.56 4.70 -8.88
CA TYR A 86 14.90 4.17 -9.14
C TYR A 86 15.54 4.75 -10.42
N ILE A 87 14.74 5.04 -11.46
CA ILE A 87 15.22 5.57 -12.74
C ILE A 87 15.67 7.05 -12.62
N ASN A 88 15.22 7.81 -11.61
CA ASN A 88 15.28 9.28 -11.64
C ASN A 88 16.50 10.01 -11.02
N PRO A 89 17.31 9.49 -10.07
CA PRO A 89 18.37 10.32 -9.46
C PRO A 89 19.76 10.20 -10.09
N GLU A 90 20.23 8.98 -10.36
CA GLU A 90 21.66 8.77 -10.64
C GLU A 90 22.01 8.66 -12.12
N ILE A 91 21.07 8.19 -12.94
CA ILE A 91 21.29 8.01 -14.40
C ILE A 91 21.27 9.38 -15.09
N ALA A 92 20.36 10.27 -14.68
CA ALA A 92 20.29 11.63 -15.22
C ALA A 92 21.55 12.45 -14.92
N GLU A 93 22.07 12.40 -13.68
CA GLU A 93 23.28 13.14 -13.31
C GLU A 93 24.54 12.57 -13.98
N LYS A 94 24.66 11.23 -14.09
CA LYS A 94 25.79 10.58 -14.77
C LYS A 94 25.83 10.87 -16.27
N GLU A 95 24.70 10.82 -16.96
CA GLU A 95 24.65 11.11 -18.40
C GLU A 95 24.90 12.60 -18.68
N LYS A 96 24.46 13.50 -17.80
CA LYS A 96 24.78 14.93 -17.85
C LYS A 96 26.27 15.21 -17.63
N ILE A 97 26.90 14.56 -16.65
CA ILE A 97 28.34 14.71 -16.39
C ILE A 97 29.16 14.21 -17.59
N LYS A 98 28.81 13.03 -18.14
CA LYS A 98 29.47 12.49 -19.34
C LYS A 98 29.30 13.40 -20.55
N GLY A 99 28.09 13.89 -20.82
CA GLY A 99 27.83 14.82 -21.92
C GLY A 99 28.68 16.09 -21.81
N ASN A 100 28.81 16.65 -20.60
CA ASN A 100 29.65 17.82 -20.36
C ASN A 100 31.15 17.56 -20.52
N GLU A 101 31.65 16.38 -20.14
CA GLU A 101 33.05 16.00 -20.38
C GLU A 101 33.36 15.86 -21.87
N PHE A 102 32.46 15.25 -22.65
CA PHE A 102 32.63 15.14 -24.10
C PHE A 102 32.57 16.50 -24.79
N PHE A 103 31.67 17.39 -24.36
CA PHE A 103 31.56 18.74 -24.92
C PHE A 103 32.79 19.62 -24.65
N LYS A 104 33.43 19.47 -23.47
CA LYS A 104 34.66 20.21 -23.13
C LYS A 104 35.92 19.69 -23.81
N ARG A 105 35.89 18.46 -24.35
CA ARG A 105 37.02 17.82 -25.03
C ARG A 105 36.92 17.89 -26.56
N GLY A 106 35.83 18.43 -27.10
CA GLY A 106 35.61 18.68 -28.53
C GLY A 106 35.97 20.08 -28.96
#